data_AF-A0AAW1K1Z5-F1
#
_entry.id   AF-A0AAW1K1Z5-F1
#
_cell.length_a   1.000
_cell.length_b   1.000
_cell.length_c   1.000
_cell.angle_alpha   90.00
_cell.angle_beta   90.00
_cell.angle_gamma   90.00
#
_symmetry.space_group_name_H-M   'P 1'
#
loop_
_entity.id
_entity.type
_entity.pdbx_description
1 polymer ?
#
loop_
_entity_poly.entity_id
_entity_poly.type
_entity_poly.pdbx_seq_one_letter_code
_entity_poly.pdbx_strand_id
1 'polypeptide(L)'
;MLRLQPYDLFIKYTPGRHLYIADTLSRAALTEHTLTDFDEEISLHVDLLYKNLSIYPAKLKEIEEIVDLLYKNLSIYPAKLKEIEEMSVIDTTFRDIKKYCKDGWPENKHKVIDSVKPYFAIKDEIHVIKLLIP
;
A
#
# COMPACT_ATOMS: atom_id res chain seq x y z
N MET A 1 3.49 -21.71 -18.37
CA MET A 1 3.07 -23.13 -18.47
C MET A 1 1.60 -23.19 -18.07
N LEU A 2 0.67 -23.40 -19.02
CA LEU A 2 -0.78 -23.36 -18.75
C LEU A 2 -1.18 -24.52 -17.81
N ARG A 3 -1.80 -24.21 -16.66
CA ARG A 3 -2.31 -25.23 -15.72
C ARG A 3 -3.79 -25.47 -15.97
N LEU A 4 -4.14 -26.69 -16.39
CA LEU A 4 -5.48 -27.14 -16.80
C LEU A 4 -6.44 -27.55 -15.65
N GLN A 5 -6.29 -27.02 -14.43
CA GLN A 5 -7.06 -27.51 -13.27
C GLN A 5 -8.28 -26.60 -13.00
N PRO A 6 -9.52 -27.13 -12.86
CA PRO A 6 -9.85 -28.38 -12.14
C PRO A 6 -10.64 -29.45 -12.93
N TYR A 7 -10.53 -29.54 -14.26
CA TYR A 7 -11.32 -30.50 -15.05
C TYR A 7 -10.52 -31.74 -15.45
N ASP A 8 -11.15 -32.92 -15.34
CA ASP A 8 -10.63 -34.16 -15.91
C ASP A 8 -10.94 -34.19 -17.43
N LEU A 9 -9.92 -33.97 -18.25
CA LEU A 9 -10.06 -33.72 -19.68
C LEU A 9 -9.64 -34.94 -20.49
N PHE A 10 -10.58 -35.49 -21.26
CA PHE A 10 -10.31 -36.50 -22.27
C PHE A 10 -10.02 -35.85 -23.62
N ILE A 11 -8.73 -35.75 -23.97
CA ILE A 11 -8.29 -35.12 -25.22
C ILE A 11 -8.44 -36.10 -26.39
N LYS A 12 -9.22 -35.73 -27.41
CA LYS A 12 -9.40 -36.50 -28.64
C LYS A 12 -9.13 -35.63 -29.88
N TYR A 13 -8.26 -36.10 -30.77
CA TYR A 13 -7.99 -35.44 -32.04
C TYR A 13 -9.19 -35.53 -32.98
N THR A 14 -9.55 -34.40 -33.58
CA THR A 14 -10.59 -34.29 -34.61
C THR A 14 -10.03 -33.52 -35.81
N PRO A 15 -10.09 -34.06 -37.04
CA PRO A 15 -9.52 -33.39 -38.21
C PRO A 15 -10.33 -32.13 -38.59
N GLY A 16 -9.64 -31.09 -39.07
CA GLY A 16 -10.17 -29.72 -39.22
C GLY A 16 -11.48 -29.60 -39.99
N ARG A 17 -11.74 -30.47 -40.97
CA ARG A 17 -13.01 -30.51 -41.72
C ARG A 17 -14.26 -30.73 -40.85
N HIS A 18 -14.12 -31.26 -39.63
CA HIS A 18 -15.22 -31.45 -38.68
C HIS A 18 -15.24 -30.41 -37.56
N LEU A 19 -14.26 -29.50 -37.50
CA LEU A 19 -14.17 -28.44 -36.49
C LEU A 19 -14.85 -27.15 -36.94
N TYR A 20 -15.89 -27.21 -37.76
CA TYR A 20 -16.51 -26.02 -38.37
C TYR A 20 -17.07 -25.04 -37.32
N ILE A 21 -17.60 -25.50 -36.18
CA ILE A 21 -18.07 -24.61 -35.10
C ILE A 21 -16.89 -23.89 -34.44
N ALA A 22 -15.87 -24.64 -34.05
CA ALA A 22 -14.69 -24.06 -33.41
C ALA A 22 -13.90 -23.15 -34.37
N ASP A 23 -13.74 -23.55 -35.64
CA ASP A 23 -13.04 -22.77 -36.67
C ASP A 23 -13.79 -21.48 -37.00
N THR A 24 -15.12 -21.51 -37.12
CA THR A 24 -15.93 -20.30 -37.35
C THR A 24 -15.89 -19.35 -36.17
N LEU A 25 -16.09 -19.82 -34.94
CA LEU A 25 -16.03 -18.99 -33.73
C LEU A 25 -14.62 -18.42 -33.50
N SER A 26 -13.57 -19.18 -33.80
CA SER A 26 -12.19 -18.71 -33.68
C SER A 26 -11.85 -17.63 -34.70
N ARG A 27 -12.44 -17.67 -35.90
CA ARG A 27 -12.20 -16.67 -36.97
C ARG A 27 -13.11 -15.45 -36.87
N ALA A 28 -14.30 -15.61 -36.29
CA ALA A 28 -15.28 -14.56 -36.06
C ALA A 28 -15.28 -14.10 -34.58
N ALA A 29 -14.12 -14.11 -33.94
CA ALA A 29 -13.98 -13.50 -32.63
C ALA A 29 -14.30 -12.00 -32.77
N LEU A 30 -15.24 -11.51 -31.98
CA LEU A 30 -15.58 -10.08 -31.95
C LEU A 30 -14.31 -9.31 -31.54
N THR A 31 -13.83 -8.40 -32.38
CA THR A 31 -12.83 -7.41 -31.99
C THR A 31 -13.52 -6.30 -31.19
N GLU A 32 -13.97 -6.62 -29.98
CA GLU A 32 -14.43 -5.62 -29.03
C GLU A 32 -13.51 -5.67 -27.80
N HIS A 33 -12.61 -4.68 -27.73
CA HIS A 33 -11.93 -4.20 -26.51
C HIS A 33 -11.00 -5.14 -25.71
N THR A 34 -10.14 -5.93 -26.34
CA THR A 34 -9.29 -6.90 -25.61
C THR A 34 -7.97 -6.39 -25.03
N LEU A 35 -7.86 -5.12 -24.61
CA LEU A 35 -6.69 -4.66 -23.85
C LEU A 35 -7.02 -3.83 -22.60
N THR A 36 -8.23 -3.29 -22.49
CA THR A 36 -8.66 -2.51 -21.30
C THR A 36 -9.44 -3.37 -20.31
N ASP A 37 -10.13 -4.41 -20.77
CA ASP A 37 -11.01 -5.25 -19.94
C ASP A 37 -10.25 -6.32 -19.15
N PHE A 38 -9.05 -6.71 -19.61
CA PHE A 38 -8.19 -7.66 -18.88
C PHE A 38 -7.67 -7.06 -17.58
N ASP A 39 -7.41 -5.75 -17.54
CA ASP A 39 -6.94 -5.10 -16.31
C ASP A 39 -8.06 -5.07 -15.26
N GLU A 40 -9.31 -4.85 -15.68
CA GLU A 40 -10.47 -4.94 -14.78
C GLU A 40 -10.72 -6.39 -14.34
N GLU A 41 -10.66 -7.37 -15.24
CA GLU A 41 -10.82 -8.78 -14.89
C GLU A 41 -9.70 -9.29 -13.96
N ILE A 42 -8.45 -8.90 -14.22
CA ILE A 42 -7.30 -9.19 -13.35
C ILE A 42 -7.51 -8.50 -12.00
N SER A 43 -7.92 -7.24 -11.98
CA SER A 43 -8.19 -6.50 -10.74
C SER A 43 -9.29 -7.19 -9.93
N LEU A 44 -10.36 -7.62 -10.58
CA LEU A 44 -11.50 -8.27 -9.94
C LEU A 44 -11.12 -9.68 -9.43
N HIS A 45 -10.28 -10.40 -10.17
CA HIS A 45 -9.72 -11.68 -9.74
C HIS A 45 -8.78 -11.53 -8.54
N VAL A 46 -7.90 -10.52 -8.57
CA VAL A 46 -6.99 -10.18 -7.47
C VAL A 46 -7.78 -9.76 -6.23
N ASP A 47 -8.82 -8.93 -6.35
CA ASP A 47 -9.72 -8.56 -5.26
C ASP A 47 -10.46 -9.76 -4.67
N LEU A 48 -10.90 -10.68 -5.54
CA LEU A 48 -11.55 -11.91 -5.12
C LEU A 48 -10.58 -12.82 -4.36
N LEU A 49 -9.31 -12.88 -4.75
CA LEU A 49 -8.25 -13.57 -4.00
C LEU A 49 -7.96 -12.87 -2.68
N TYR A 50 -7.85 -11.55 -2.64
CA TYR A 50 -7.64 -10.78 -1.41
C TYR A 50 -8.76 -11.01 -0.39
N LYS A 51 -10.02 -11.09 -0.85
CA LYS A 51 -11.18 -11.34 0.02
C LYS A 51 -11.30 -12.80 0.48
N ASN A 52 -10.93 -13.77 -0.36
CA ASN A 52 -11.08 -15.20 -0.05
C ASN A 52 -9.83 -15.83 0.58
N LEU A 53 -8.65 -15.22 0.48
CA LEU A 53 -7.53 -15.58 1.32
C LEU A 53 -7.74 -15.02 2.73
N SER A 54 -8.34 -15.83 3.61
CA SER A 54 -8.48 -15.58 5.06
C SER A 54 -7.15 -15.34 5.80
N ILE A 55 -6.03 -15.40 5.09
CA ILE A 55 -4.67 -15.30 5.62
C ILE A 55 -4.24 -13.84 5.79
N TYR A 56 -4.66 -12.93 4.91
CA TYR A 56 -4.23 -11.52 4.99
C TYR A 56 -4.78 -10.78 6.21
N PRO A 57 -6.11 -10.78 6.49
CA PRO A 57 -6.63 -10.10 7.68
C PRO A 57 -6.19 -10.79 8.99
N ALA A 58 -6.06 -12.11 8.99
CA ALA A 58 -5.59 -12.86 10.16
C ALA A 58 -4.12 -12.55 10.49
N LYS A 59 -3.23 -12.54 9.50
CA LYS A 59 -1.82 -12.19 9.71
C LYS A 59 -1.63 -10.74 10.10
N LEU A 60 -2.41 -9.82 9.54
CA LEU A 60 -2.35 -8.41 9.94
C LEU A 60 -2.72 -8.25 11.42
N LYS A 61 -3.78 -8.92 11.87
CA LYS A 61 -4.19 -8.91 13.27
C LYS A 61 -3.13 -9.54 14.19
N GLU A 62 -2.51 -10.65 13.79
CA GLU A 62 -1.40 -11.26 14.51
C GLU A 62 -0.21 -10.30 14.64
N ILE A 63 0.14 -9.60 13.56
CA ILE A 63 1.22 -8.60 13.57
C ILE A 63 0.88 -7.43 14.51
N GLU A 64 -0.35 -6.91 14.45
CA GLU A 64 -0.81 -5.85 15.35
C GLU A 64 -0.72 -6.28 16.83
N GLU A 65 -1.18 -7.49 17.15
CA GLU A 65 -1.11 -8.05 18.51
C GLU A 65 0.34 -8.24 18.99
N ILE A 66 1.24 -8.70 18.11
CA ILE A 66 2.67 -8.83 18.41
C ILE A 66 3.30 -7.46 18.67
N VAL A 67 2.98 -6.47 17.83
CA VAL A 67 3.48 -5.10 17.99
C VAL A 67 3.00 -4.49 19.31
N ASP A 68 1.73 -4.67 19.67
CA ASP A 68 1.16 -4.23 20.95
C ASP A 68 1.83 -4.92 22.16
N LEU A 69 2.11 -6.21 22.03
CA LEU A 69 2.82 -7.00 23.05
C LEU A 69 4.26 -6.50 23.21
N LEU A 70 4.94 -6.19 22.11
CA LEU A 70 6.29 -5.60 22.14
C LEU A 70 6.26 -4.21 22.79
N TYR A 71 5.29 -3.36 22.45
CA TYR A 71 5.14 -2.03 23.06
C TYR A 71 4.94 -2.10 24.56
N LYS A 72 4.21 -3.11 25.07
CA LYS A 72 3.96 -3.29 26.50
C LYS A 72 5.15 -3.90 27.25
N ASN A 73 5.90 -4.81 26.62
CA ASN A 73 6.99 -5.55 27.26
C ASN A 73 8.36 -4.89 27.12
N LEU A 74 8.54 -3.93 26.21
CA LEU A 74 9.77 -3.15 26.14
C LEU A 74 9.75 -2.06 27.22
N SER A 75 10.28 -2.35 28.42
CA SER A 75 10.39 -1.40 29.55
C SER A 75 11.14 -0.09 29.25
N ILE A 76 11.77 -0.01 28.08
CA ILE A 76 12.55 1.14 27.62
C ILE A 76 11.69 2.12 26.81
N TYR A 77 10.63 1.63 26.18
CA TYR A 77 9.81 2.43 25.27
C TYR A 77 9.05 3.58 25.94
N PRO A 78 8.32 3.40 27.06
CA PRO A 78 7.63 4.51 27.71
C PRO A 78 8.59 5.54 28.33
N ALA A 79 9.74 5.11 28.82
CA ALA A 79 10.77 6.01 29.35
C ALA A 79 11.42 6.85 28.25
N LYS A 80 11.79 6.22 27.12
CA LYS A 80 12.33 6.93 25.95
C LYS A 80 11.29 7.83 25.29
N LEU A 81 10.03 7.42 25.20
CA LEU A 81 8.97 8.27 24.69
C LEU A 81 8.78 9.51 25.56
N LYS A 82 8.79 9.35 26.87
CA LYS A 82 8.69 10.47 27.80
C LYS A 82 9.89 11.41 27.69
N GLU A 83 11.09 10.86 27.56
CA GLU A 83 12.33 11.64 27.31
C GLU A 83 12.25 12.41 25.98
N ILE A 84 11.78 11.76 24.90
CA ILE A 84 11.57 12.41 23.59
C ILE A 84 10.46 13.46 23.68
N GLU A 85 9.38 13.21 24.40
CA GLU A 85 8.31 14.18 24.65
C GLU A 85 8.86 15.40 25.39
N GLU A 86 9.63 15.19 26.46
CA GLU A 86 10.26 16.25 27.24
C GLU A 86 11.27 17.07 26.40
N MET A 87 12.11 16.39 25.61
CA MET A 87 13.04 17.04 24.66
C MET A 87 12.30 17.80 23.55
N SER A 88 11.19 17.27 23.04
CA SER A 88 10.39 17.92 21.99
C SER A 88 9.70 19.19 22.48
N VAL A 89 9.43 19.32 23.79
CA VAL A 89 8.87 20.54 24.40
C VAL A 89 9.93 21.62 24.54
N ILE A 90 11.18 21.22 24.80
CA ILE A 90 12.33 22.10 24.99
C ILE A 90 12.84 22.63 23.64
N ASP A 91 12.83 21.80 22.60
CA ASP A 91 13.37 22.19 21.31
C ASP A 91 12.45 23.16 20.56
N THR A 92 12.83 24.45 20.60
CA THR A 92 12.16 25.53 19.88
C THR A 92 12.00 25.24 18.38
N THR A 93 12.95 24.53 17.77
CA THR A 93 12.95 24.21 16.35
C THR A 93 11.86 23.18 16.01
N PHE A 94 11.69 22.15 16.85
CA PHE A 94 10.62 21.16 16.70
C PHE A 94 9.23 21.77 16.86
N ARG A 95 9.08 22.71 17.80
CA ARG A 95 7.80 23.42 18.00
C ARG A 95 7.41 24.21 16.75
N ASP A 96 8.37 24.89 16.14
CA ASP A 96 8.13 25.71 14.95
C ASP A 96 7.87 24.84 13.72
N ILE A 97 8.60 23.74 13.52
CA ILE A 97 8.32 22.75 12.46
C ILE A 97 6.91 22.17 12.63
N LYS A 98 6.54 21.77 13.85
CA LYS A 98 5.21 21.23 14.16
C LYS A 98 4.10 22.23 13.84
N LYS A 99 4.36 23.52 14.06
CA LYS A 99 3.45 24.60 13.68
C LYS A 99 3.34 24.72 12.16
N TYR A 100 4.46 24.76 11.44
CA TYR A 100 4.45 24.80 9.97
C TYR A 100 3.81 23.58 9.30
N CYS A 101 3.89 22.39 9.92
CA CYS A 101 3.21 21.21 9.41
C CYS A 101 1.67 21.28 9.59
N LYS A 102 1.19 22.03 10.59
CA LYS A 102 -0.26 22.22 10.83
C LYS A 102 -0.83 23.41 10.05
N ASP A 103 -0.10 24.52 10.05
CA ASP A 103 -0.55 25.81 9.49
C ASP A 103 -0.13 25.97 8.01
N GLY A 104 0.78 25.11 7.52
CA GLY A 104 1.36 25.19 6.19
C GLY A 104 2.73 25.88 6.17
N TRP A 105 3.62 25.41 5.29
CA TRP A 105 4.93 26.00 5.10
C TRP A 105 4.84 27.29 4.25
N PRO A 106 5.63 28.34 4.55
CA PRO A 106 5.69 29.53 3.70
C PRO A 106 6.21 29.20 2.30
N GLU A 107 5.71 29.88 1.26
CA GLU A 107 6.16 29.61 -0.12
C GLU A 107 7.65 29.89 -0.35
N ASN A 108 8.21 30.85 0.38
CA ASN A 108 9.59 31.30 0.21
C ASN A 108 10.46 30.93 1.42
N LYS A 109 11.60 30.26 1.16
CA LYS A 109 12.61 29.88 2.17
C LYS A 109 13.10 31.06 3.02
N HIS A 110 13.05 32.29 2.48
CA HIS A 110 13.43 33.52 3.17
C HIS A 110 12.42 33.95 4.25
N LYS A 111 11.18 33.46 4.19
CA LYS A 111 10.13 33.71 5.20
C LYS A 111 10.10 32.65 6.31
N VAL A 112 10.95 31.63 6.21
CA VAL A 112 11.09 30.56 7.22
C VAL A 112 12.12 30.98 8.26
N ILE A 113 11.82 30.69 9.52
CA ILE A 113 12.73 30.95 10.66
C ILE A 113 14.06 30.24 10.42
N ASP A 114 15.18 30.89 10.74
CA ASP A 114 16.54 30.39 10.46
C ASP A 114 16.80 28.98 10.98
N SER A 115 16.28 28.66 12.17
CA SER A 115 16.38 27.34 12.79
C SER A 115 15.68 26.23 12.00
N VAL A 116 14.65 26.57 11.22
CA VAL A 116 13.80 25.62 10.48
C VAL A 116 14.15 25.58 8.98
N LYS A 117 14.94 26.54 8.48
CA LYS A 117 15.43 26.57 7.09
C LYS A 117 16.08 25.27 6.57
N PRO A 118 16.84 24.50 7.38
CA PRO A 118 17.41 23.23 6.93
C PRO A 118 16.34 22.20 6.54
N TYR A 119 15.18 22.24 7.20
CA TYR A 119 14.07 21.30 7.02
C TYR A 119 13.14 21.67 5.86
N PHE A 120 13.25 22.89 5.30
CA PHE A 120 12.41 23.34 4.18
C PHE A 120 12.53 22.46 2.92
N ALA A 121 13.70 21.85 2.70
CA ALA A 121 13.94 20.99 1.53
C ALA A 121 13.18 19.67 1.60
N ILE A 122 12.89 19.19 2.82
CA ILE A 122 12.20 17.93 3.09
C ILE A 122 10.80 18.17 3.66
N LYS A 123 10.26 19.39 3.53
CA LYS A 123 8.99 19.79 4.15
C LYS A 123 7.80 18.89 3.82
N ASP A 124 7.81 18.29 2.64
CA ASP A 124 6.76 17.40 2.14
C ASP A 124 6.91 15.96 2.67
N GLU A 125 8.10 15.61 3.17
CA GLU A 125 8.43 14.32 3.81
C GLU A 125 8.26 14.38 5.34
N ILE A 126 8.05 15.58 5.90
CA ILE A 126 7.87 15.78 7.33
C ILE A 126 6.40 15.53 7.69
N HIS A 127 6.16 14.55 8.56
CA HIS A 127 4.82 14.19 9.01
C HIS A 127 4.69 14.29 10.53
N VAL A 128 3.55 14.78 11.03
CA VAL A 128 3.28 14.80 12.48
C VAL A 128 2.43 13.59 12.83
N ILE A 129 3.02 12.59 13.51
CA ILE A 129 2.34 11.38 13.99
C ILE A 129 2.18 11.46 15.50
N LYS A 130 0.93 11.53 15.99
CA LYS A 130 0.61 11.45 17.44
C LYS A 130 1.54 12.32 18.33
N LEU A 131 1.83 13.55 17.90
CA LEU A 131 2.70 14.55 18.54
C LEU A 131 4.21 14.43 18.28
N LEU A 132 4.68 13.37 17.63
CA LEU A 132 6.07 13.16 17.23
C LEU A 132 6.23 13.35 15.72
N ILE A 133 7.33 13.99 15.32
CA ILE A 133 7.77 14.04 13.92
C ILE A 133 8.81 12.93 13.80
N PRO A 134 8.63 11.92 12.95
CA PRO A 134 9.63 10.89 12.72
C PRO A 134 10.86 11.46 12.01
#